data_AF-A0A3D5K6M5-F1
#
_entry.id   AF-A0A3D5K6M5-F1
#
_cell.length_a   1.000
_cell.length_b   1.000
_cell.length_c   1.000
_cell.angle_alpha   90.00
_cell.angle_beta   90.00
_cell.angle_gamma   90.00
#
_symmetry.space_group_name_H-M   'P 1'
#
loop_
_entity.id
_entity.type
_entity.pdbx_description
1 polymer ?
#
loop_
_entity_poly.entity_id
_entity_poly.type
_entity_poly.pdbx_seq_one_letter_code
_entity_poly.pdbx_strand_id
1 'polypeptide(L)' 'EWPSHTADDGTVLEEGMVLTLEPGLTWAPGRMMVHEENLVLRADGPEMLSRRAPAELPII' A
#
# COMPACT_ATOMS: atom_id res chain seq x y z
N GLU A 1 5.18 11.37 6.67
CA GLU A 1 5.43 10.44 7.79
C GLU A 1 4.19 10.13 8.63
N TRP A 2 3.05 10.79 8.42
CA TRP A 2 1.74 10.34 8.90
C TRP A 2 0.78 10.24 7.70
N PRO A 3 -0.25 9.39 7.74
CA PRO A 3 -0.65 8.49 8.85
C PRO A 3 -0.08 7.07 8.74
N SER A 4 -0.29 6.24 9.76
CA SER A 4 -0.04 4.80 9.71
C SER A 4 -1.31 4.07 9.26
N HIS A 5 -1.23 3.23 8.22
CA HIS A 5 -2.40 2.47 7.77
C HIS A 5 -2.55 1.17 8.58
N THR A 6 -3.03 1.29 9.82
CA THR A 6 -3.25 0.17 10.75
C THR A 6 -4.65 0.22 11.35
N ALA A 7 -5.11 -0.88 11.96
CA ALA A 7 -6.44 -0.94 12.57
C ALA A 7 -6.61 0.00 13.78
N ASP A 8 -5.50 0.38 14.42
CA ASP A 8 -5.49 1.17 15.65
C ASP A 8 -5.19 2.66 15.40
N ASP A 9 -4.90 3.05 14.15
CA ASP A 9 -4.69 4.46 13.78
C ASP A 9 -6.02 5.09 13.34
N GLY A 10 -6.52 6.02 14.13
CA GLY A 10 -7.75 6.78 13.88
C GLY A 10 -7.51 8.12 13.17
N THR A 11 -6.30 8.38 12.65
CA THR A 11 -5.99 9.63 11.94
C THR A 11 -6.92 9.81 10.75
N VAL A 12 -7.60 10.97 10.69
CA VAL A 12 -8.48 11.29 9.56
C VAL A 12 -7.64 11.45 8.30
N LEU A 13 -8.05 10.78 7.23
CA LEU A 13 -7.42 10.87 5.93
C LEU A 13 -7.81 12.17 5.22
N GLU A 14 -6.81 12.97 4.85
CA GLU A 14 -6.98 14.27 4.21
C GLU A 14 -6.27 14.33 2.85
N GLU A 15 -6.73 15.22 1.98
CA GLU A 15 -6.14 15.44 0.66
C GLU A 15 -4.64 15.80 0.76
N GLY A 16 -3.83 15.24 -0.14
CA GLY A 16 -2.39 15.42 -0.18
C GLY A 16 -1.60 14.46 0.71
N MET A 17 -2.24 13.70 1.59
CA MET A 17 -1.58 12.60 2.30
C MET A 17 -1.12 11.53 1.33
N VAL A 18 0.09 11.01 1.56
CA VAL A 18 0.67 9.90 0.80
C VAL A 18 0.67 8.66 1.69
N LEU A 19 0.18 7.56 1.13
CA LEU A 19 -0.06 6.30 1.82
C LEU A 19 0.56 5.15 1.05
N THR A 20 0.96 4.13 1.80
CA THR A 20 1.33 2.83 1.26
C THR A 20 0.19 1.84 1.49
N LEU A 21 -0.19 1.11 0.44
CA LEU A 21 -1.00 -0.10 0.54
C LEU A 21 -0.10 -1.30 0.35
N GLU A 22 0.21 -2.00 1.44
CA GLU A 22 1.23 -3.06 1.49
C GLU A 22 0.74 -4.38 2.11
N PRO A 23 -0.35 -5.01 1.61
CA PRO A 23 -0.72 -6.35 2.07
C PRO A 23 0.44 -7.34 1.92
N GLY A 24 0.76 -8.00 3.03
CA GLY A 24 1.78 -9.04 3.11
C GLY A 24 1.22 -10.44 3.36
N LEU A 25 1.91 -11.45 2.85
CA LEU A 25 1.61 -12.87 3.08
C LEU A 25 2.91 -13.64 3.34
N THR A 26 2.99 -14.28 4.50
CA THR A 26 3.98 -15.34 4.77
C THR A 26 3.37 -16.68 4.37
N TRP A 27 3.87 -17.30 3.31
CA TRP A 27 3.28 -18.53 2.75
C TRP A 27 4.09 -19.79 3.06
N ALA A 28 5.35 -19.65 3.49
CA ALA A 28 6.19 -20.74 3.96
C ALA A 28 7.26 -20.22 4.94
N PRO A 29 7.92 -21.09 5.73
CA PRO A 29 9.02 -20.68 6.61
C PRO A 29 10.11 -19.95 5.83
N GLY A 30 10.41 -18.72 6.24
CA GLY A 30 11.41 -17.86 5.58
C GLY A 30 10.99 -17.31 4.21
N ARG A 31 9.72 -17.42 3.81
CA ARG A 31 9.19 -16.91 2.54
C ARG A 31 8.00 -15.99 2.77
N MET A 32 8.16 -14.71 2.42
CA MET A 32 7.13 -13.68 2.49
C MET A 32 6.99 -13.01 1.13
N MET A 33 5.77 -12.58 0.81
CA MET A 33 5.46 -11.72 -0.33
C MET A 33 4.73 -10.49 0.17
N VAL A 34 4.95 -9.36 -0.50
CA VAL A 34 4.25 -8.09 -0.26
C VAL A 34 3.83 -7.55 -1.61
N HIS A 35 2.58 -7.10 -1.72
CA HIS A 35 2.15 -6.25 -2.82
C HIS A 35 2.08 -4.84 -2.29
N GLU A 36 2.99 -3.98 -2.73
CA GLU A 36 3.09 -2.60 -2.27
C GLU A 36 2.73 -1.62 -3.37
N GLU A 37 1.85 -0.67 -3.07
CA GLU A 37 1.55 0.47 -3.91
C GLU A 37 1.61 1.77 -3.11
N ASN A 38 2.13 2.83 -3.73
CA ASN A 38 2.14 4.17 -3.17
C ASN A 38 1.05 5.01 -3.85
N LEU A 39 0.26 5.74 -3.05
CA LEU A 39 -0.80 6.60 -3.55
C LEU A 39 -0.86 7.92 -2.82
N VAL A 40 -1.41 8.94 -3.47
CA VAL A 40 -1.75 10.23 -2.87
C VAL A 40 -3.26 10.38 -2.84
N LEU A 41 -3.81 10.89 -1.73
CA LEU A 41 -5.23 11.19 -1.64
C LEU A 41 -5.55 12.49 -2.38
N ARG A 42 -6.53 12.45 -3.29
CA ARG A 42 -7.12 13.62 -3.95
C ARG A 42 -8.57 13.78 -3.50
N ALA A 43 -9.13 14.97 -3.73
CA ALA A 43 -10.53 15.24 -3.44
C ALA A 43 -11.53 14.26 -4.11
N ASP A 44 -11.19 13.69 -5.27
CA ASP A 44 -12.02 12.77 -6.05
C ASP A 44 -11.63 11.28 -5.89
N GLY A 45 -10.57 10.99 -5.13
CA GLY A 45 -10.13 9.63 -4.83
C GLY A 45 -8.60 9.47 -4.74
N PRO A 46 -8.10 8.27 -4.46
CA PRO A 46 -6.67 8.01 -4.45
C PRO A 46 -6.09 7.98 -5.87
N GLU A 47 -4.94 8.65 -6.05
CA GLU A 47 -4.14 8.60 -7.27
C GLU A 47 -2.89 7.74 -7.03
N MET A 48 -2.65 6.76 -7.89
CA MET A 48 -1.47 5.90 -7.82
C MET A 48 -0.20 6.68 -8.21
N LEU A 49 0.81 6.63 -7.35
CA LEU A 49 2.16 7.13 -7.63
C LEU A 49 3.09 6.02 -8.13
N SER A 50 2.83 4.77 -7.74
CA SER A 50 3.51 3.59 -8.25
C SER A 50 2.80 3.00 -9.48
N ARG A 51 3.57 2.29 -10.31
CA ARG A 51 3.00 1.38 -11.29
C ARG A 51 2.53 0.12 -10.57
N ARG A 52 1.30 -0.32 -10.87
CA ARG A 52 0.78 -1.56 -10.31
C ARG A 52 1.72 -2.74 -10.50
N ALA A 53 1.97 -3.45 -9.40
CA ALA A 53 2.59 -4.76 -9.43
C ALA A 53 1.78 -5.70 -10.34
N PRO A 54 2.45 -6.60 -11.08
CA PRO A 54 1.76 -7.60 -11.87
C PRO A 54 0.89 -8.50 -10.97
N ALA A 55 -0.22 -8.97 -11.52
CA ALA A 55 -1.15 -9.84 -10.79
C ALA A 55 -0.55 -11.23 -10.47
N GLU A 56 0.47 -11.63 -11.22
CA GLU A 56 1.19 -12.89 -11.06
C GLU A 56 2.64 -12.64 -10.66
N LEU A 57 3.20 -13.56 -9.88
CA LEU A 57 4.58 -13.48 -9.44
C LEU A 57 5.52 -13.55 -10.65
N PRO A 58 6.36 -12.53 -10.88
CA PRO A 58 7.32 -12.56 -11.99
C PRO A 58 8.31 -13.70 -11.83
N ILE A 59 8.63 -14.36 -12.94
CA ILE A 59 9.77 -15.26 -13.06
C ILE A 59 10.92 -14.43 -13.64
N ILE A 60 12.01 -14.30 -12.88
CA ILE A 60 13.18 -13.48 -13.21
C ILE A 60 14.34 -14.37 -13.64
#